data_AF-A0A7M2BWJ3-F1
#
_entry.id   AF-A0A7M2BWJ3-F1
#
_cell.length_a   1.000
_cell.length_b   1.000
_cell.length_c   1.000
_cell.angle_alpha   90.00
_cell.angle_beta   90.00
_cell.angle_gamma   90.00
#
_symmetry.space_group_name_H-M   'P 1'
#
loop_
_entity.id
_entity.type
_entity.pdbx_description
1 polymer ?
#
loop_
_entity_poly.entity_id
_entity_poly.type
_entity_poly.pdbx_seq_one_letter_code
_entity_poly.pdbx_strand_id
1 'polypeptide(L)'
;MRVAGILPSDAPDPRAGWAERLKLMPIPVMGLAPQPSLEDTDSVGVTYGQDDRGYNEMTASITYTLWRNPDDHSDPVNLADLNEKTRRSIEEVPPWPRPPWLIEYVERLRYPQLEEAVRTTWRRDPSERSSVRSLLVDHVNHILMNQYRQELWPGSNPWDQHAPTVTGRMVNSQARTVINGVDMPGAEVDTDPFVYGIGAQLAGGGVVTAVLPRTELKHIQVQFMPRT
;
A
#
# COMPACT_ATOMS: atom_id res chain seq x y z
N MET A 1 -6.34 -10.17 30.73
CA MET A 1 -5.02 -9.55 30.55
C MET A 1 -5.24 -8.25 29.78
N ARG A 2 -5.21 -7.09 30.46
CA ARG A 2 -5.30 -5.79 29.79
C ARG A 2 -3.91 -5.49 29.21
N VAL A 3 -3.74 -5.65 27.92
CA VAL A 3 -2.59 -5.07 27.21
C VAL A 3 -2.83 -3.57 27.22
N ALA A 4 -2.27 -2.85 28.19
CA ALA A 4 -2.15 -1.41 28.04
C ALA A 4 -1.25 -1.21 26.81
N GLY A 5 -1.76 -0.60 25.74
CA GLY A 5 -1.04 -0.36 24.48
C GLY A 5 0.08 0.68 24.61
N ILE A 6 0.86 0.59 25.67
CA ILE A 6 1.99 1.45 25.99
C ILE A 6 3.26 0.67 25.71
N LEU A 7 4.07 1.17 24.78
CA LEU A 7 5.37 0.60 24.45
C LEU A 7 6.47 1.30 25.27
N PRO A 8 7.48 0.56 25.75
CA PRO A 8 8.63 1.19 26.39
C PRO A 8 9.47 1.98 25.36
N SER A 9 10.31 2.91 25.84
CA SER A 9 11.14 3.79 24.98
C SER A 9 12.18 3.04 24.14
N ASP A 10 12.56 1.84 24.56
CA ASP A 10 13.51 0.95 23.90
C ASP A 10 12.83 -0.16 23.08
N ALA A 11 11.50 -0.08 22.89
CA ALA A 11 10.79 -1.04 22.08
C ALA A 11 11.39 -1.10 20.66
N PRO A 12 11.69 -2.30 20.15
CA PRO A 12 12.37 -2.46 18.87
C PRO A 12 11.51 -1.88 17.73
N ASP A 13 12.18 -1.32 16.73
CA ASP A 13 11.51 -0.82 15.53
C ASP A 13 10.91 -2.00 14.74
N PRO A 14 9.60 -2.04 14.50
CA PRO A 14 8.96 -3.11 13.75
C PRO A 14 9.46 -3.20 12.30
N ARG A 15 9.95 -2.09 11.71
CA ARG A 15 10.49 -2.05 10.35
C ARG A 15 11.65 -2.99 10.15
N ALA A 16 12.49 -3.19 11.17
CA ALA A 16 13.59 -4.15 11.10
C ALA A 16 13.08 -5.59 10.91
N GLY A 17 12.02 -5.97 11.64
CA GLY A 17 11.39 -7.28 11.49
C GLY A 17 10.72 -7.46 10.13
N TRP A 18 10.14 -6.39 9.58
CA TRP A 18 9.56 -6.43 8.24
C TRP A 18 10.61 -6.55 7.14
N ALA A 19 11.73 -5.83 7.24
CA ALA A 19 12.84 -5.92 6.30
C ALA A 19 13.42 -7.34 6.24
N GLU A 20 13.60 -8.02 7.37
CA GLU A 20 14.02 -9.42 7.38
C GLU A 20 13.00 -10.35 6.71
N ARG A 21 11.70 -10.09 6.85
CA ARG A 21 10.66 -10.87 6.17
C ARG A 21 10.64 -10.64 4.67
N LEU A 22 10.90 -9.41 4.20
CA LEU A 22 10.98 -9.12 2.77
C LEU A 22 12.10 -9.91 2.08
N LYS A 23 13.22 -10.17 2.76
CA LYS A 23 14.31 -11.02 2.24
C LYS A 23 13.88 -12.46 1.94
N LEU A 24 12.76 -12.91 2.51
CA LEU A 24 12.20 -14.24 2.28
C LEU A 24 11.34 -14.30 1.01
N MET A 25 11.03 -13.16 0.38
CA MET A 25 10.27 -13.12 -0.87
C MET A 25 11.01 -13.89 -1.96
N PRO A 26 10.35 -14.85 -2.64
CA PRO A 26 10.99 -15.65 -3.70
C PRO A 26 11.31 -14.87 -4.98
N ILE A 27 10.78 -13.64 -5.09
CA ILE A 27 10.96 -12.73 -6.22
C ILE A 27 11.31 -11.33 -5.68
N PRO A 28 11.98 -10.49 -6.47
CA PRO A 28 12.23 -9.11 -6.10
C PRO A 28 10.92 -8.38 -5.76
N VAL A 29 10.92 -7.69 -4.62
CA VAL A 29 9.80 -6.84 -4.22
C VAL A 29 9.86 -5.59 -5.09
N MET A 30 8.75 -5.30 -5.77
CA MET A 30 8.60 -4.14 -6.63
C MET A 30 7.96 -2.99 -5.87
N GLY A 31 8.42 -1.77 -6.14
CA GLY A 31 7.81 -0.52 -5.72
C GLY A 31 7.59 0.41 -6.91
N LEU A 32 7.03 1.59 -6.64
CA LEU A 32 7.07 2.70 -7.59
C LEU A 32 8.51 3.17 -7.75
N ALA A 33 8.88 3.55 -8.98
CA ALA A 33 10.18 4.13 -9.27
C ALA A 33 10.41 5.37 -8.37
N PRO A 34 11.63 5.54 -7.82
CA PRO A 34 11.95 6.71 -7.00
C PRO A 34 11.63 8.01 -7.73
N GLN A 35 10.93 8.91 -7.06
CA GLN A 35 10.48 10.17 -7.61
C GLN A 35 10.30 11.21 -6.50
N PRO A 36 10.48 12.52 -6.76
CA PRO A 36 10.46 13.55 -5.71
C PRO A 36 9.17 13.59 -4.90
N SER A 37 8.04 13.30 -5.55
CA SER A 37 6.71 13.34 -4.93
C SER A 37 6.41 12.16 -4.01
N LEU A 38 7.25 11.12 -3.96
CA LEU A 38 7.00 9.93 -3.14
C LEU A 38 8.21 9.57 -2.29
N GLU A 39 7.97 9.42 -0.99
CA GLU A 39 8.95 8.89 -0.04
C GLU A 39 8.53 7.48 0.39
N ASP A 40 9.40 6.49 0.15
CA ASP A 40 9.30 5.17 0.76
C ASP A 40 9.81 5.27 2.21
N THR A 41 8.93 4.99 3.17
CA THR A 41 9.21 5.19 4.61
C THR A 41 9.65 3.91 5.32
N ASP A 42 9.96 2.86 4.56
CA ASP A 42 10.15 1.50 5.06
C ASP A 42 8.90 0.92 5.76
N SER A 43 7.74 1.56 5.56
CA SER A 43 6.44 1.04 5.98
C SER A 43 5.97 0.00 4.98
N VAL A 44 6.20 -1.26 5.33
CA VAL A 44 5.92 -2.42 4.48
C VAL A 44 5.12 -3.47 5.23
N GLY A 45 4.16 -4.08 4.56
CA GLY A 45 3.39 -5.21 5.06
C GLY A 45 3.78 -6.50 4.35
N VAL A 46 3.91 -7.61 5.09
CA VAL A 46 4.14 -8.94 4.51
C VAL A 46 3.09 -9.91 5.01
N THR A 47 2.34 -10.48 4.07
CA THR A 47 1.41 -11.59 4.32
C THR A 47 1.88 -12.84 3.57
N TYR A 48 1.63 -14.01 4.13
CA TYR A 48 2.06 -15.26 3.51
C TYR A 48 1.19 -16.44 3.95
N GLY A 49 1.17 -17.47 3.11
CA GLY A 49 0.64 -18.80 3.40
C GLY A 49 1.75 -19.84 3.33
N GLN A 50 1.62 -20.89 4.14
CA GLN A 50 2.55 -22.02 4.19
C GLN A 50 1.80 -23.36 4.11
N ASP A 51 2.44 -24.32 3.46
CA ASP A 51 2.07 -25.75 3.46
C ASP A 51 3.27 -26.60 3.86
N ASP A 52 3.14 -27.93 3.84
CA ASP A 52 4.21 -28.88 4.19
C ASP A 52 5.46 -28.75 3.31
N ARG A 53 5.38 -28.05 2.17
CA ARG A 53 6.49 -27.78 1.25
C ARG A 53 7.08 -26.36 1.44
N GLY A 54 6.62 -25.62 2.45
CA GLY A 54 7.07 -24.25 2.77
C GLY A 54 6.09 -23.15 2.32
N TYR A 55 6.58 -21.95 1.99
CA TYR A 55 5.74 -20.85 1.52
C TYR A 55 5.05 -21.18 0.20
N ASN A 56 3.71 -21.09 0.15
CA ASN A 56 2.91 -21.33 -1.05
C ASN A 56 2.34 -20.03 -1.66
N GLU A 57 2.21 -18.98 -0.86
CA GLU A 57 1.90 -17.62 -1.29
C GLU A 57 2.61 -16.59 -0.39
N MET A 58 3.03 -15.48 -0.99
CA MET A 58 3.57 -14.33 -0.25
C MET A 58 3.16 -13.04 -0.95
N THR A 59 2.77 -12.03 -0.18
CA THR A 59 2.51 -10.67 -0.68
C THR A 59 3.26 -9.67 0.17
N ALA A 60 4.13 -8.89 -0.48
CA ALA A 60 4.72 -7.69 0.07
C ALA A 60 3.88 -6.49 -0.36
N SER A 61 3.64 -5.56 0.55
CA SER A 61 2.92 -4.29 0.32
C SER A 61 3.80 -3.13 0.78
N ILE A 62 3.77 -2.02 0.05
CA ILE A 62 4.58 -0.83 0.33
C ILE A 62 3.65 0.37 0.48
N THR A 63 3.88 1.14 1.54
CA THR A 63 3.22 2.41 1.80
C THR A 63 4.17 3.57 1.53
N TYR A 64 3.69 4.61 0.85
CA TYR A 64 4.46 5.83 0.56
C TYR A 64 3.89 7.04 1.29
N THR A 65 4.74 8.01 1.63
CA THR A 65 4.28 9.37 1.92
C THR A 65 4.26 10.18 0.61
N LEU A 66 3.19 10.93 0.37
CA LEU A 66 3.03 11.80 -0.79
C LEU A 66 3.43 13.24 -0.49
N TRP A 67 4.30 13.79 -1.32
CA TRP A 67 4.69 15.20 -1.36
C TRP A 67 4.07 15.87 -2.60
N ARG A 68 3.01 16.66 -2.39
CA ARG A 68 2.35 17.44 -3.46
C ARG A 68 3.21 18.62 -3.92
N ASN A 69 4.00 19.19 -3.02
CA ASN A 69 5.10 20.11 -3.28
C ASN A 69 6.41 19.50 -2.73
N PRO A 70 7.17 18.77 -3.56
CA PRO A 70 8.41 18.11 -3.12
C PRO A 70 9.59 19.07 -2.93
N ASP A 71 9.52 20.31 -3.45
CA ASP A 71 10.59 21.29 -3.28
C ASP A 71 10.53 21.99 -1.90
N ASP A 72 9.36 21.97 -1.25
CA ASP A 72 9.15 22.47 0.11
C ASP A 72 8.21 21.55 0.89
N HIS A 73 8.78 20.63 1.66
CA HIS A 73 8.02 19.67 2.49
C HIS A 73 7.21 20.35 3.62
N SER A 74 7.52 21.61 3.96
CA SER A 74 6.78 22.38 4.96
C SER A 74 5.54 23.07 4.40
N ASP A 75 5.38 23.09 3.07
CA ASP A 75 4.22 23.67 2.41
C ASP A 75 2.93 22.99 2.90
N PRO A 76 1.93 23.73 3.39
CA PRO A 76 0.66 23.19 3.83
C PRO A 76 -0.07 22.32 2.80
N VAL A 77 0.22 22.47 1.50
CA VAL A 77 -0.32 21.60 0.44
C VAL A 77 0.08 20.13 0.63
N ASN A 78 1.16 19.85 1.35
CA ASN A 78 1.62 18.51 1.66
C ASN A 78 0.84 17.86 2.81
N LEU A 79 0.01 18.61 3.54
CA LEU A 79 -0.73 18.06 4.67
C LEU A 79 -1.91 17.19 4.20
N ALA A 80 -2.19 16.14 4.98
CA ALA A 80 -3.38 15.33 4.82
C ALA A 80 -4.62 16.08 5.32
N ASP A 81 -5.78 15.79 4.74
CA ASP A 81 -7.05 16.21 5.30
C ASP A 81 -7.41 15.26 6.46
N LEU A 82 -7.06 15.68 7.68
CA LEU A 82 -7.25 14.88 8.88
C LEU A 82 -8.56 15.24 9.58
N ASN A 83 -9.31 14.22 9.99
CA ASN A 83 -10.39 14.42 10.93
C ASN A 83 -9.84 14.89 12.30
N GLU A 84 -10.71 15.55 13.07
CA GLU A 84 -10.32 16.16 14.36
C GLU A 84 -9.78 15.15 15.37
N LYS A 85 -10.29 13.91 15.35
CA LYS A 85 -9.80 12.86 16.25
C LYS A 85 -8.35 12.49 15.92
N THR A 86 -8.03 12.29 14.64
CA THR A 86 -6.68 11.96 14.19
C THR A 86 -5.73 13.13 14.45
N ARG A 87 -6.13 14.36 14.13
CA ARG A 87 -5.34 15.57 14.42
C ARG A 87 -4.94 15.67 15.89
N ARG A 88 -5.92 15.58 16.81
CA ARG A 88 -5.64 15.61 18.26
C ARG A 88 -4.73 14.46 18.70
N SER A 89 -4.91 13.27 18.14
CA SER A 89 -4.05 12.13 18.50
C SER A 89 -2.59 12.29 18.09
N ILE A 90 -2.31 13.14 17.09
CA ILE A 90 -0.95 13.50 16.68
C ILE A 90 -0.37 14.61 17.56
N GLU A 91 -1.19 15.62 17.87
CA GLU A 91 -0.76 16.80 18.65
C GLU A 91 -0.61 16.52 20.16
N GLU A 92 -1.44 15.63 20.71
CA GLU A 92 -1.37 15.25 22.12
C GLU A 92 -0.17 14.35 22.38
N VAL A 93 0.85 14.90 23.06
CA VAL A 93 1.99 14.10 23.54
C VAL A 93 1.55 13.32 24.79
N PRO A 94 1.55 11.97 24.76
CA PRO A 94 1.17 11.20 25.94
C PRO A 94 2.14 11.41 27.10
N PRO A 95 1.68 11.27 28.35
CA PRO A 95 2.53 11.47 29.54
C PRO A 95 3.55 10.35 29.78
N TRP A 96 3.52 9.28 28.98
CA TRP A 96 4.46 8.16 29.03
C TRP A 96 5.49 8.24 27.90
N PRO A 97 6.70 7.68 28.10
CA PRO A 97 7.72 7.65 27.06
C PRO A 97 7.26 6.85 25.83
N ARG A 98 7.80 7.21 24.66
CA ARG A 98 7.56 6.52 23.39
C ARG A 98 8.90 6.20 22.72
N PRO A 99 9.01 5.06 22.01
CA PRO A 99 10.20 4.79 21.23
C PRO A 99 10.32 5.77 20.05
N PRO A 100 11.54 6.12 19.58
CA PRO A 100 11.75 7.11 18.53
C PRO A 100 11.00 6.82 17.23
N TRP A 101 10.94 5.56 16.81
CA TRP A 101 10.23 5.14 15.59
C TRP A 101 8.72 5.42 15.67
N LEU A 102 8.12 5.36 16.86
CA LEU A 102 6.70 5.64 17.04
C LEU A 102 6.42 7.14 16.95
N ILE A 103 7.36 7.97 17.43
CA ILE A 103 7.27 9.42 17.28
C ILE A 103 7.35 9.79 15.80
N GLU A 104 8.33 9.23 15.08
CA GLU A 104 8.47 9.40 13.63
C GLU A 104 7.18 9.00 12.89
N TYR A 105 6.63 7.81 13.20
CA TYR A 105 5.38 7.33 12.62
C TYR A 105 4.21 8.30 12.86
N VAL A 106 4.05 8.79 14.09
CA VAL A 106 2.97 9.74 14.44
C VAL A 106 3.13 11.07 13.71
N GLU A 107 4.35 11.60 13.57
CA GLU A 107 4.61 12.82 12.80
C GLU A 107 4.28 12.62 11.31
N ARG A 108 4.54 11.43 10.76
CA ARG A 108 4.22 11.12 9.35
C ARG A 108 2.72 11.09 9.05
N LEU A 109 1.87 10.82 10.05
CA LEU A 109 0.41 10.86 9.88
C LEU A 109 -0.11 12.27 9.54
N ARG A 110 0.70 13.32 9.65
CA ARG A 110 0.37 14.67 9.16
C ARG A 110 0.30 14.76 7.64
N TYR A 111 0.96 13.85 6.94
CA TYR A 111 1.08 13.85 5.48
C TYR A 111 0.27 12.69 4.87
N PRO A 112 -0.22 12.81 3.62
CA PRO A 112 -0.98 11.74 2.97
C PRO A 112 -0.13 10.47 2.85
N GLN A 113 -0.65 9.39 3.41
CA GLN A 113 -0.07 8.06 3.28
C GLN A 113 -0.80 7.31 2.16
N LEU A 114 -0.06 6.89 1.15
CA LEU A 114 -0.55 5.97 0.13
C LEU A 114 -0.42 4.54 0.67
N GLU A 115 -1.35 4.13 1.55
CA GLU A 115 -1.21 2.85 2.25
C GLU A 115 -1.32 1.67 1.30
N GLU A 116 -0.37 0.73 1.43
CA GLU A 116 -0.26 -0.47 0.61
C GLU A 116 -0.32 -0.21 -0.91
N ALA A 117 0.04 1.00 -1.33
CA ALA A 117 -0.10 1.49 -2.69
C ALA A 117 0.48 0.56 -3.76
N VAL A 118 1.54 -0.18 -3.44
CA VAL A 118 2.09 -1.23 -4.31
C VAL A 118 2.09 -2.56 -3.59
N ARG A 119 1.63 -3.60 -4.27
CA ARG A 119 1.77 -4.99 -3.84
C ARG A 119 2.54 -5.81 -4.85
N THR A 120 3.50 -6.60 -4.34
CA THR A 120 4.16 -7.67 -5.07
C THR A 120 3.71 -9.01 -4.51
N THR A 121 3.00 -9.78 -5.33
CA THR A 121 2.45 -11.07 -4.94
C THR A 121 3.13 -12.19 -5.70
N TRP A 122 3.62 -13.16 -4.95
CA TRP A 122 4.14 -14.42 -5.45
C TRP A 122 3.24 -15.58 -5.00
N ARG A 123 3.04 -16.55 -5.89
CA ARG A 123 2.45 -17.85 -5.57
C ARG A 123 3.30 -18.94 -6.18
N ARG A 124 3.51 -20.02 -5.43
CA ARG A 124 4.28 -21.18 -5.90
C ARG A 124 3.62 -21.85 -7.10
N ASP A 125 2.31 -22.10 -6.97
CA ASP A 125 1.50 -22.81 -7.95
C ASP A 125 0.54 -21.80 -8.62
N PRO A 126 0.75 -21.44 -9.92
CA PRO A 126 -0.10 -20.50 -10.63
C PRO A 126 -1.55 -21.01 -10.76
N SER A 127 -2.51 -20.09 -10.68
CA SER A 127 -3.92 -20.34 -10.92
C SER A 127 -4.63 -19.09 -11.45
N GLU A 128 -5.90 -19.19 -11.84
CA GLU A 128 -6.70 -18.02 -12.21
C GLU A 128 -6.73 -16.94 -11.11
N ARG A 129 -6.63 -17.36 -9.83
CA ARG A 129 -6.56 -16.45 -8.67
C ARG A 129 -5.22 -15.72 -8.55
N SER A 130 -4.17 -16.21 -9.21
CA SER A 130 -2.86 -15.56 -9.27
C SER A 130 -2.68 -14.72 -10.54
N SER A 131 -3.71 -14.58 -11.38
CA SER A 131 -3.64 -13.71 -12.56
C SER A 131 -3.58 -12.24 -12.16
N VAL A 132 -2.99 -11.41 -13.03
CA VAL A 132 -2.95 -9.94 -12.85
C VAL A 132 -4.36 -9.40 -12.62
N ARG A 133 -5.34 -9.88 -13.39
CA ARG A 133 -6.75 -9.48 -13.28
C ARG A 133 -7.32 -9.74 -11.89
N SER A 134 -7.17 -10.97 -11.38
CA SER A 134 -7.72 -11.33 -10.07
C SER A 134 -7.04 -10.56 -8.95
N LEU A 135 -5.71 -10.50 -8.95
CA LEU A 135 -4.95 -9.81 -7.91
C LEU A 135 -5.17 -8.30 -7.91
N LEU A 136 -5.35 -7.68 -9.09
CA LEU A 136 -5.67 -6.27 -9.19
C LEU A 136 -7.06 -5.96 -8.63
N VAL A 137 -8.07 -6.80 -8.95
CA VAL A 137 -9.42 -6.65 -8.37
C VAL A 137 -9.39 -6.79 -6.85
N ASP A 138 -8.66 -7.78 -6.33
CA ASP A 138 -8.53 -7.99 -4.89
C ASP A 138 -7.84 -6.80 -4.22
N HIS A 139 -6.79 -6.27 -4.83
CA HIS A 139 -6.06 -5.11 -4.31
C HIS A 139 -6.93 -3.84 -4.32
N VAL A 140 -7.61 -3.54 -5.44
CA VAL A 140 -8.48 -2.37 -5.53
C VAL A 140 -9.60 -2.43 -4.49
N ASN A 141 -10.28 -3.57 -4.37
CA ASN A 141 -11.34 -3.72 -3.36
C ASN A 141 -10.79 -3.63 -1.93
N HIS A 142 -9.58 -4.12 -1.67
CA HIS A 142 -8.95 -3.97 -0.35
C HIS A 142 -8.77 -2.50 0.03
N ILE A 143 -8.23 -1.67 -0.88
CA ILE A 143 -8.04 -0.24 -0.63
C ILE A 143 -9.39 0.47 -0.47
N LEU A 144 -10.36 0.17 -1.33
CA LEU A 144 -11.71 0.73 -1.23
C LEU A 144 -12.38 0.41 0.11
N MET A 145 -12.27 -0.84 0.58
CA MET A 145 -12.82 -1.29 1.87
C MET A 145 -12.16 -0.62 3.08
N ASN A 146 -10.86 -0.33 3.00
CA ASN A 146 -10.08 0.15 4.15
C ASN A 146 -10.00 1.69 4.21
N GLN A 147 -9.90 2.36 3.07
CA GLN A 147 -9.71 3.81 3.01
C GLN A 147 -10.97 4.58 2.62
N TYR A 148 -11.83 4.00 1.78
CA TYR A 148 -12.99 4.71 1.21
C TYR A 148 -14.33 4.18 1.73
N ARG A 149 -14.31 3.48 2.88
CA ARG A 149 -15.48 2.82 3.43
C ARG A 149 -16.62 3.79 3.73
N GLN A 150 -16.28 4.97 4.29
CA GLN A 150 -17.28 5.94 4.74
C GLN A 150 -17.96 6.62 3.54
N GLU A 151 -17.23 6.76 2.44
CA GLU A 151 -17.67 7.32 1.17
C GLU A 151 -18.53 6.31 0.40
N LEU A 152 -18.12 5.04 0.39
CA LEU A 152 -18.83 3.96 -0.30
C LEU A 152 -20.11 3.54 0.42
N TRP A 153 -20.07 3.47 1.75
CA TRP A 153 -21.22 3.05 2.57
C TRP A 153 -21.41 3.98 3.77
N PRO A 154 -21.91 5.21 3.54
CA PRO A 154 -22.17 6.16 4.62
C PRO A 154 -23.11 5.56 5.67
N GLY A 155 -22.64 5.51 6.92
CA GLY A 155 -23.43 5.01 8.06
C GLY A 155 -23.52 3.48 8.20
N SER A 156 -22.79 2.70 7.38
CA SER A 156 -22.75 1.24 7.57
C SER A 156 -21.93 0.83 8.79
N ASN A 157 -22.26 -0.32 9.36
CA ASN A 157 -21.48 -0.89 10.45
C ASN A 157 -20.16 -1.45 9.89
N PRO A 158 -19.00 -1.24 10.55
CA PRO A 158 -17.72 -1.87 10.20
C PRO A 158 -17.74 -3.38 9.94
N TRP A 159 -18.72 -4.10 10.47
CA TRP A 159 -18.85 -5.55 10.31
C TRP A 159 -19.80 -5.98 9.19
N ASP A 160 -20.46 -5.04 8.51
CA ASP A 160 -21.36 -5.34 7.40
C ASP A 160 -20.58 -5.91 6.21
N GLN A 161 -21.14 -6.96 5.61
CA GLN A 161 -20.61 -7.55 4.39
C GLN A 161 -21.19 -6.82 3.18
N HIS A 162 -20.30 -6.27 2.34
CA HIS A 162 -20.67 -5.62 1.10
C HIS A 162 -20.16 -6.42 -0.09
N ALA A 163 -20.90 -6.39 -1.20
CA ALA A 163 -20.42 -6.95 -2.45
C ALA A 163 -19.18 -6.17 -2.93
N PRO A 164 -18.23 -6.82 -3.64
CA PRO A 164 -17.07 -6.13 -4.20
C PRO A 164 -17.51 -4.98 -5.13
N THR A 165 -16.94 -3.79 -4.90
CA THR A 165 -17.19 -2.60 -5.73
C THR A 165 -16.65 -2.80 -7.14
N VAL A 166 -15.44 -3.35 -7.23
CA VAL A 166 -14.78 -3.66 -8.51
C VAL A 166 -14.83 -5.16 -8.77
N THR A 167 -15.12 -5.53 -10.02
CA THR A 167 -15.09 -6.93 -10.45
C THR A 167 -14.24 -7.07 -11.71
N GLY A 168 -13.88 -8.30 -12.08
CA GLY A 168 -13.02 -8.55 -13.24
C GLY A 168 -13.51 -7.90 -14.54
N ARG A 169 -14.81 -7.64 -14.72
CA ARG A 169 -15.35 -6.97 -15.92
C ARG A 169 -14.88 -5.52 -16.09
N MET A 170 -14.46 -4.88 -15.01
CA MET A 170 -13.96 -3.49 -15.00
C MET A 170 -12.45 -3.42 -15.27
N VAL A 171 -11.79 -4.56 -15.37
CA VAL A 171 -10.37 -4.63 -15.68
C VAL A 171 -10.17 -4.56 -17.19
N ASN A 172 -9.46 -3.53 -17.64
CA ASN A 172 -8.98 -3.42 -19.01
C ASN A 172 -7.63 -4.14 -19.13
N SER A 173 -7.61 -5.29 -19.81
CA SER A 173 -6.40 -6.10 -20.03
C SER A 173 -5.55 -5.66 -21.24
N GLN A 174 -5.91 -4.57 -21.90
CA GLN A 174 -5.12 -3.98 -22.99
C GLN A 174 -4.21 -2.84 -22.53
N ALA A 175 -4.24 -2.52 -21.23
CA ALA A 175 -3.40 -1.50 -20.62
C ALA A 175 -1.92 -1.88 -20.72
N ARG A 176 -1.07 -0.86 -20.58
CA ARG A 176 0.39 -1.00 -20.58
C ARG A 176 0.97 -0.30 -19.36
N THR A 177 2.09 -0.81 -18.87
CA THR A 177 2.81 -0.22 -17.74
C THR A 177 4.30 -0.32 -17.97
N VAL A 178 5.07 0.52 -17.28
CA VAL A 178 6.53 0.49 -17.35
C VAL A 178 7.09 -0.29 -16.16
N ILE A 179 7.97 -1.25 -16.44
CA ILE A 179 8.75 -1.97 -15.42
C ILE A 179 10.22 -1.88 -15.80
N ASN A 180 11.06 -1.34 -14.92
CA ASN A 180 12.50 -1.14 -15.18
C ASN A 180 12.77 -0.33 -16.47
N GLY A 181 11.95 0.68 -16.74
CA GLY A 181 12.03 1.49 -17.97
C GLY A 181 11.55 0.78 -19.24
N VAL A 182 11.05 -0.46 -19.14
CA VAL A 182 10.54 -1.25 -20.28
C VAL A 182 9.02 -1.26 -20.27
N ASP A 183 8.43 -0.98 -21.42
CA ASP A 183 6.99 -0.99 -21.63
C ASP A 183 6.46 -2.43 -21.74
N MET A 184 5.56 -2.80 -20.84
CA MET A 184 5.11 -4.16 -20.59
C MET A 184 3.58 -4.28 -20.69
N PRO A 185 3.05 -5.40 -21.19
CA PRO A 185 1.62 -5.69 -21.08
C PRO A 185 1.16 -5.67 -19.61
N GLY A 186 0.05 -5.00 -19.36
CA GLY A 186 -0.54 -4.89 -18.03
C GLY A 186 -2.06 -5.01 -18.06
N ALA A 187 -2.67 -4.71 -16.92
CA ALA A 187 -4.10 -4.56 -16.79
C ALA A 187 -4.40 -3.41 -15.83
N GLU A 188 -5.46 -2.66 -16.08
CA GLU A 188 -5.84 -1.51 -15.26
C GLU A 188 -7.31 -1.55 -14.85
N VAL A 189 -7.61 -0.82 -13.78
CA VAL A 189 -8.96 -0.41 -13.39
C VAL A 189 -8.95 1.12 -13.38
N ASP A 190 -9.44 1.71 -14.48
CA ASP A 190 -9.50 3.17 -14.66
C ASP A 190 -10.94 3.74 -14.56
N THR A 191 -11.91 2.91 -14.22
CA THR A 191 -13.32 3.32 -14.17
C THR A 191 -13.84 3.60 -12.76
N ASP A 192 -13.06 3.29 -11.73
CA ASP A 192 -13.43 3.59 -10.35
C ASP A 192 -13.24 5.10 -10.05
N PRO A 193 -14.22 5.76 -9.39
CA PRO A 193 -14.14 7.20 -9.16
C PRO A 193 -13.09 7.62 -8.12
N PHE A 194 -12.72 6.74 -7.19
CA PHE A 194 -11.80 7.07 -6.09
C PHE A 194 -10.37 6.69 -6.40
N VAL A 195 -10.16 5.55 -7.09
CA VAL A 195 -8.83 5.00 -7.32
C VAL A 195 -8.55 4.71 -8.79
N TYR A 196 -7.27 4.65 -9.11
CA TYR A 196 -6.75 4.03 -10.31
C TYR A 196 -5.92 2.81 -9.90
N GLY A 197 -6.20 1.67 -10.52
CA GLY A 197 -5.44 0.44 -10.33
C GLY A 197 -4.67 0.08 -11.60
N ILE A 198 -3.44 -0.38 -11.47
CA ILE A 198 -2.64 -0.93 -12.58
C ILE A 198 -1.85 -2.14 -12.08
N GLY A 199 -1.62 -3.14 -12.91
CA GLY A 199 -0.77 -4.25 -12.57
C GLY A 199 -0.19 -4.96 -13.78
N ALA A 200 0.83 -5.77 -13.55
CA ALA A 200 1.48 -6.56 -14.58
C ALA A 200 2.15 -7.81 -14.02
N GLN A 201 2.36 -8.77 -14.91
CA GLN A 201 3.10 -9.99 -14.62
C GLN A 201 4.60 -9.67 -14.60
N LEU A 202 5.31 -10.18 -13.59
CA LEU A 202 6.76 -10.03 -13.49
C LEU A 202 7.48 -11.17 -14.23
N ALA A 203 8.63 -10.85 -14.84
CA ALA A 203 9.42 -11.81 -15.60
C ALA A 203 9.95 -12.98 -14.75
N GLY A 204 10.24 -12.74 -13.47
CA GLY A 204 10.65 -13.76 -12.50
C GLY A 204 9.50 -14.58 -11.90
N GLY A 205 8.27 -14.41 -12.40
CA GLY A 205 7.06 -14.94 -11.79
C GLY A 205 6.44 -13.97 -10.78
N GLY A 206 5.17 -14.19 -10.46
CA GLY A 206 4.39 -13.28 -9.61
C GLY A 206 3.88 -12.03 -10.33
N VAL A 207 3.15 -11.20 -9.59
CA VAL A 207 2.42 -10.04 -10.10
C VAL A 207 2.73 -8.83 -9.25
N VAL A 208 2.92 -7.68 -9.90
CA VAL A 208 2.91 -6.37 -9.24
C VAL A 208 1.58 -5.69 -9.53
N THR A 209 1.02 -5.02 -8.52
CA THR A 209 -0.15 -4.15 -8.65
C THR A 209 0.10 -2.85 -7.89
N ALA A 210 -0.38 -1.75 -8.43
CA ALA A 210 -0.51 -0.48 -7.72
C ALA A 210 -1.97 -0.05 -7.68
N VAL A 211 -2.38 0.56 -6.57
CA VAL A 211 -3.68 1.21 -6.41
C VAL A 211 -3.44 2.58 -5.80
N LEU A 212 -3.82 3.61 -6.54
CA LEU A 212 -3.46 5.00 -6.23
C LEU A 212 -4.72 5.87 -6.16
N PRO A 213 -4.81 6.84 -5.23
CA PRO A 213 -5.88 7.81 -5.20
C PRO A 213 -5.94 8.59 -6.51
N ARG A 214 -7.11 8.60 -7.16
CA ARG A 214 -7.29 9.25 -8.46
C ARG A 214 -7.01 10.75 -8.41
N THR A 215 -7.33 11.39 -7.29
CA THR A 215 -7.07 12.82 -7.05
C THR A 215 -5.59 13.20 -7.02
N GLU A 216 -4.72 12.23 -6.72
CA GLU A 216 -3.28 12.45 -6.54
C GLU A 216 -2.45 11.98 -7.75
N LEU A 217 -3.06 11.33 -8.75
CA LEU A 217 -2.34 10.78 -9.91
C LEU A 217 -1.48 11.80 -10.67
N LYS A 218 -1.89 13.07 -10.68
CA LYS A 218 -1.10 14.16 -11.31
C LYS A 218 0.28 14.36 -10.67
N HIS A 219 0.47 13.88 -9.44
CA HIS A 219 1.74 13.94 -8.72
C HIS A 219 2.55 12.65 -8.84
N ILE A 220 1.99 11.57 -9.41
CA ILE A 220 2.58 10.23 -9.35
C ILE A 220 2.91 9.72 -10.75
N GLN A 221 4.19 9.45 -10.98
CA GLN A 221 4.67 8.72 -12.14
C GLN A 221 4.53 7.22 -11.86
N VAL A 222 3.62 6.56 -12.58
CA VAL A 222 3.30 5.16 -12.37
C VAL A 222 4.24 4.26 -13.17
N GLN A 223 5.38 3.94 -12.58
CA GLN A 223 6.39 3.03 -13.14
C GLN A 223 6.92 2.14 -12.03
N PHE A 224 7.19 0.87 -12.32
CA PHE A 224 7.66 -0.08 -11.33
C PHE A 224 9.17 -0.34 -11.44
N MET A 225 9.84 -0.45 -10.29
CA MET A 225 11.23 -0.90 -10.19
C MET A 225 11.39 -1.78 -8.94
N PRO A 226 12.41 -2.67 -8.89
CA PRO A 226 12.80 -3.33 -7.67
C PRO A 226 13.02 -2.30 -6.58
N ARG A 227 12.40 -2.55 -5.43
CA ARG A 227 12.63 -1.78 -4.22
C ARG A 227 14.05 -2.07 -3.73
N THR A 228 14.82 -1.02 -3.49
CA THR A 228 16.18 -1.09 -2.93
C THR A 228 16.17 -1.03 -1.42
#